data_AF-A0A958J906-F1
#
_entry.id   AF-A0A958J906-F1
#
_cell.length_a   1.000
_cell.length_b   1.000
_cell.length_c   1.000
_cell.angle_alpha   90.00
_cell.angle_beta   90.00
_cell.angle_gamma   90.00
#
_symmetry.space_group_name_H-M   'P 1'
#
loop_
_entity.id
_entity.type
_entity.pdbx_description
1 polymer ?
#
loop_
_entity_poly.entity_id
_entity_poly.type
_entity_poly.pdbx_seq_one_letter_code
_entity_poly.pdbx_strand_id
1 'polypeptide(L)'
;TWMMVRPDDSFPYYRYAPYGQETDEGFEAWGCPDNPDYVRYMEGKIRAQAETGIDGSYVDWTHIAGGTCYCKYTRENFIAYLKEKLPAAAGQAKYGISNYDNIVLPQQRGDNFWMEWVIYRGSAVARFHDRLRTVARQYNPHFMISGNVFGGFGYGPIAYDAAGNMEMLGRVDDFIYSEMQEFLDSAPRKTEEGVRITNSPALKFLAAASHGKPTIVYATEITPPIFPDPSEKCLSAMAQINIAEAEANHAIFREKRETPPGATAMYEFLAAHRGDLVGAKPYSNVAVLASLRQYLADELSFAFSASRVLTDRGISHVMIVEDDLLSADLGRFDLIYLPYLPLLSTEK
;
A
#
# COMPACT_ATOMS: atom_id res chain seq x y z
N THR A 1 5.72 4.94 -27.00
CA THR A 1 4.80 3.83 -27.35
C THR A 1 5.44 2.50 -27.00
N TRP A 2 5.06 1.70 -26.01
CA TRP A 2 4.34 1.75 -24.74
C TRP A 2 4.81 0.46 -24.03
N MET A 3 4.73 0.35 -22.70
CA MET A 3 5.20 -0.78 -21.87
C MET A 3 6.60 -0.58 -21.25
N MET A 4 6.78 -0.99 -20.00
CA MET A 4 7.82 -0.47 -19.10
C MET A 4 9.24 -0.77 -19.61
N VAL A 5 10.08 0.27 -19.59
CA VAL A 5 11.45 0.23 -20.11
C VAL A 5 12.42 0.07 -18.94
N ARG A 6 13.31 -0.92 -19.04
CA ARG A 6 14.44 -1.15 -18.13
C ARG A 6 15.52 -0.07 -18.30
N PRO A 7 16.49 0.06 -17.38
CA PRO A 7 17.54 1.08 -17.50
C PRO A 7 18.39 1.01 -18.78
N ASP A 8 18.41 -0.15 -19.44
CA ASP A 8 19.14 -0.43 -20.69
C ASP A 8 18.27 -0.29 -21.96
N ASP A 9 17.12 0.37 -21.85
CA ASP A 9 16.12 0.50 -22.91
C ASP A 9 15.44 -0.82 -23.36
N SER A 10 15.62 -1.93 -22.63
CA SER A 10 14.96 -3.22 -22.91
C SER A 10 13.60 -3.39 -22.20
N PHE A 11 12.84 -4.43 -22.58
CA PHE A 11 11.51 -4.75 -22.02
C PHE A 11 11.55 -6.06 -21.20
N PRO A 12 10.82 -6.16 -20.07
CA PRO A 12 10.65 -7.40 -19.32
C PRO A 12 9.60 -8.35 -19.92
N TYR A 13 9.59 -9.59 -19.41
CA TYR A 13 8.74 -10.72 -19.81
C TYR A 13 7.51 -10.86 -18.92
N TYR A 14 6.35 -11.24 -19.49
CA TYR A 14 5.16 -11.62 -18.72
C TYR A 14 5.18 -13.10 -18.33
N ARG A 15 4.80 -13.38 -17.08
CA ARG A 15 3.99 -14.56 -16.78
C ARG A 15 3.11 -14.34 -15.56
N TYR A 16 1.79 -14.38 -15.73
CA TYR A 16 0.93 -14.94 -14.69
C TYR A 16 0.92 -16.45 -14.91
N ALA A 17 1.81 -17.15 -14.21
CA ALA A 17 1.72 -18.60 -14.08
C ALA A 17 1.66 -18.94 -12.60
N PRO A 18 0.49 -19.35 -12.09
CA PRO A 18 0.47 -19.91 -10.75
C PRO A 18 1.28 -21.22 -10.68
N TYR A 19 1.54 -21.95 -11.80
CA TYR A 19 2.25 -23.26 -11.79
C TYR A 19 2.98 -23.66 -13.10
N GLY A 20 4.17 -23.12 -13.45
CA GLY A 20 4.97 -23.66 -14.57
C GLY A 20 6.39 -23.10 -14.72
N GLN A 21 7.29 -23.82 -15.42
CA GLN A 21 8.69 -23.42 -15.71
C GLN A 21 8.83 -22.50 -16.95
N GLU A 22 9.91 -21.68 -16.99
CA GLU A 22 10.28 -20.64 -17.97
C GLU A 22 10.56 -21.15 -19.41
N THR A 23 10.33 -20.32 -20.45
CA THR A 23 11.30 -19.80 -21.47
C THR A 23 10.68 -19.43 -22.84
N ASP A 24 10.63 -18.12 -23.21
CA ASP A 24 10.64 -17.57 -24.61
C ASP A 24 10.38 -16.02 -24.75
N GLU A 25 10.59 -15.47 -25.96
CA GLU A 25 10.64 -14.05 -26.42
C GLU A 25 9.26 -13.30 -26.42
N GLY A 26 8.61 -13.10 -25.27
CA GLY A 26 7.33 -12.37 -25.12
C GLY A 26 7.35 -10.97 -24.45
N PHE A 27 6.23 -10.24 -24.55
CA PHE A 27 6.01 -8.80 -24.23
C PHE A 27 5.19 -8.59 -22.94
N GLU A 28 5.55 -7.64 -22.04
CA GLU A 28 4.89 -7.41 -20.73
C GLU A 28 4.30 -5.99 -20.52
N ALA A 29 3.05 -5.87 -20.04
CA ALA A 29 2.23 -4.65 -20.17
C ALA A 29 2.31 -3.64 -19.04
N TRP A 30 3.50 -3.04 -18.94
CA TRP A 30 3.88 -1.94 -18.05
C TRP A 30 3.32 -0.54 -18.31
N GLY A 31 2.30 -0.08 -17.60
CA GLY A 31 1.96 1.33 -17.55
C GLY A 31 3.03 2.22 -16.92
N CYS A 32 3.40 3.34 -17.55
CA CYS A 32 4.31 4.32 -16.94
C CYS A 32 3.51 5.58 -16.52
N PRO A 33 3.40 5.89 -15.23
CA PRO A 33 2.61 7.03 -14.75
C PRO A 33 3.14 8.40 -15.18
N ASP A 34 4.39 8.47 -15.63
CA ASP A 34 5.00 9.68 -16.18
C ASP A 34 4.81 9.82 -17.70
N ASN A 35 4.44 8.76 -18.40
CA ASN A 35 4.29 8.81 -19.85
C ASN A 35 2.93 9.44 -20.22
N PRO A 36 2.90 10.59 -20.93
CA PRO A 36 1.65 11.30 -21.23
C PRO A 36 0.66 10.47 -22.08
N ASP A 37 1.16 9.58 -22.94
CA ASP A 37 0.29 8.70 -23.73
C ASP A 37 -0.39 7.66 -22.85
N TYR A 38 0.34 7.14 -21.84
CA TYR A 38 -0.21 6.20 -20.87
C TYR A 38 -1.27 6.86 -20.00
N VAL A 39 -0.93 8.03 -19.47
CA VAL A 39 -1.84 8.82 -18.64
C VAL A 39 -3.11 9.14 -19.42
N ARG A 40 -3.01 9.63 -20.66
CA ARG A 40 -4.19 9.96 -21.48
C ARG A 40 -5.09 8.77 -21.76
N TYR A 41 -4.51 7.59 -22.00
CA TYR A 41 -5.30 6.36 -22.16
C TYR A 41 -6.07 6.00 -20.89
N MET A 42 -5.42 6.09 -19.73
CA MET A 42 -6.05 5.79 -18.45
C MET A 42 -7.10 6.83 -18.05
N GLU A 43 -6.89 8.11 -18.38
CA GLU A 43 -7.92 9.16 -18.27
C GLU A 43 -9.16 8.84 -19.11
N GLY A 44 -8.97 8.34 -20.34
CA GLY A 44 -10.08 7.90 -21.19
C GLY A 44 -10.86 6.75 -20.57
N LYS A 45 -10.17 5.77 -19.97
CA LYS A 45 -10.81 4.63 -19.29
C LYS A 45 -11.59 5.06 -18.06
N ILE A 46 -11.00 5.87 -17.19
CA ILE A 46 -11.65 6.29 -15.94
C ILE A 46 -12.84 7.19 -16.22
N ARG A 47 -12.73 8.08 -17.21
CA ARG A 47 -13.86 8.88 -17.71
C ARG A 47 -15.00 7.99 -18.17
N ALA A 48 -14.72 7.01 -19.03
CA ALA A 48 -15.77 6.13 -19.55
C ALA A 48 -16.50 5.36 -18.43
N GLN A 49 -15.79 4.94 -17.38
CA GLN A 49 -16.42 4.33 -16.21
C GLN A 49 -17.29 5.32 -15.42
N ALA A 50 -16.81 6.56 -15.23
CA ALA A 50 -17.57 7.58 -14.53
C ALA A 50 -18.84 8.01 -15.29
N GLU A 51 -18.79 8.08 -16.63
CA GLU A 51 -19.94 8.44 -17.48
C GLU A 51 -21.02 7.34 -17.54
N THR A 52 -20.69 6.07 -17.27
CA THR A 52 -21.66 4.96 -17.31
C THR A 52 -22.45 4.77 -16.02
N GLY A 53 -22.19 5.57 -14.99
CA GLY A 53 -22.87 5.48 -13.68
C GLY A 53 -22.24 4.48 -12.71
N ILE A 54 -20.99 4.06 -12.95
CA ILE A 54 -20.20 3.33 -11.95
C ILE A 54 -19.69 4.33 -10.89
N ASP A 55 -19.75 3.95 -9.61
CA ASP A 55 -19.38 4.83 -8.48
C ASP A 55 -17.90 4.78 -8.10
N GLY A 56 -17.11 3.90 -8.71
CA GLY A 56 -15.68 3.87 -8.48
C GLY A 56 -14.91 2.87 -9.32
N SER A 57 -13.60 3.00 -9.27
CA SER A 57 -12.65 2.10 -9.92
C SER A 57 -11.55 1.75 -8.94
N TYR A 58 -11.09 0.51 -9.01
CA TYR A 58 -9.81 0.16 -8.45
C TYR A 58 -8.78 0.10 -9.58
N VAL A 59 -7.62 0.70 -9.36
CA VAL A 59 -6.49 0.64 -10.29
C VAL A 59 -5.66 -0.57 -9.91
N ASP A 60 -5.84 -1.66 -10.64
CA ASP A 60 -5.04 -2.85 -10.44
C ASP A 60 -3.56 -2.57 -10.74
N TRP A 61 -2.66 -3.27 -10.03
CA TRP A 61 -1.22 -3.05 -10.10
C TRP A 61 -0.82 -1.57 -9.96
N THR A 62 -1.14 -1.01 -8.80
CA THR A 62 -0.76 0.35 -8.36
C THR A 62 0.74 0.50 -8.09
N HIS A 63 1.56 -0.27 -8.80
CA HIS A 63 2.97 -0.46 -8.53
C HIS A 63 3.77 -0.29 -9.81
N ILE A 64 4.94 0.34 -9.68
CA ILE A 64 5.97 0.32 -10.70
C ILE A 64 6.93 -0.80 -10.31
N ALA A 65 7.07 -1.86 -11.10
CA ALA A 65 7.99 -2.95 -10.77
C ALA A 65 9.44 -2.45 -10.64
N GLY A 66 10.22 -3.02 -9.72
CA GLY A 66 11.64 -2.67 -9.55
C GLY A 66 12.42 -2.79 -10.86
N GLY A 67 13.39 -1.88 -11.08
CA GLY A 67 14.19 -1.89 -12.30
C GLY A 67 13.44 -1.49 -13.58
N THR A 68 12.35 -0.72 -13.45
CA THR A 68 11.58 -0.22 -14.61
C THR A 68 11.27 1.29 -14.51
N CYS A 69 10.67 1.83 -15.58
CA CYS A 69 10.33 3.25 -15.74
C CYS A 69 11.58 4.16 -15.85
N TYR A 70 12.47 3.88 -16.80
CA TYR A 70 13.66 4.70 -17.07
C TYR A 70 13.52 5.59 -18.32
N CYS A 71 12.29 5.74 -18.84
CA CYS A 71 12.05 6.49 -20.07
C CYS A 71 12.35 8.01 -19.91
N LYS A 72 12.45 8.72 -21.04
CA LYS A 72 12.73 10.17 -21.05
C LYS A 72 11.78 11.00 -20.16
N TYR A 73 10.50 10.64 -20.11
CA TYR A 73 9.51 11.37 -19.31
C TYR A 73 9.76 11.19 -17.81
N THR A 74 10.10 9.97 -17.39
CA THR A 74 10.47 9.70 -16.00
C THR A 74 11.74 10.43 -15.62
N ARG A 75 12.73 10.49 -16.53
CA ARG A 75 13.96 11.27 -16.30
C ARG A 75 13.66 12.75 -16.10
N GLU A 76 12.88 13.35 -17.00
CA GLU A 76 12.50 14.76 -16.93
C GLU A 76 11.75 15.08 -15.63
N ASN A 77 10.77 14.25 -15.27
CA ASN A 77 9.98 14.44 -14.06
C ASN A 77 10.79 14.19 -12.78
N PHE A 78 11.73 13.25 -12.77
CA PHE A 78 12.61 13.05 -11.62
C PHE A 78 13.59 14.22 -11.42
N ILE A 79 14.12 14.79 -12.51
CA ILE A 79 14.95 16.01 -12.43
C ILE A 79 14.13 17.17 -11.87
N ALA A 80 12.88 17.33 -12.31
CA ALA A 80 11.97 18.33 -11.75
C ALA A 80 11.73 18.09 -10.26
N TYR A 81 11.49 16.84 -9.86
CA TYR A 81 11.32 16.45 -8.46
C TYR A 81 12.55 16.79 -7.60
N LEU A 82 13.77 16.49 -8.07
CA LEU A 82 14.99 16.83 -7.34
C LEU A 82 15.15 18.35 -7.19
N LYS A 83 14.89 19.13 -8.25
CA LYS A 83 14.95 20.60 -8.18
C LYS A 83 13.95 21.17 -7.17
N GLU A 84 12.80 20.53 -7.02
CA GLU A 84 11.76 20.94 -6.06
C GLU A 84 12.07 20.50 -4.62
N LYS A 85 12.48 19.24 -4.42
CA LYS A 85 12.54 18.60 -3.11
C LYS A 85 13.94 18.50 -2.51
N LEU A 86 14.99 18.60 -3.32
CA LEU A 86 16.38 18.53 -2.87
C LEU A 86 17.08 19.88 -3.12
N PRO A 87 17.26 20.72 -2.08
CA PRO A 87 17.99 21.97 -2.24
C PRO A 87 19.42 21.74 -2.75
N ALA A 88 19.90 22.61 -3.64
CA ALA A 88 21.22 22.47 -4.26
C ALA A 88 22.38 22.32 -3.25
N ALA A 89 22.29 23.01 -2.10
CA ALA A 89 23.27 22.88 -1.02
C ALA A 89 23.27 21.48 -0.38
N ALA A 90 22.09 20.89 -0.18
CA ALA A 90 21.96 19.53 0.33
C ALA A 90 22.44 18.51 -0.70
N GLY A 91 22.13 18.71 -1.99
CA GLY A 91 22.66 17.90 -3.07
C GLY A 91 24.18 17.94 -3.15
N GLN A 92 24.78 19.13 -3.04
CA GLN A 92 26.23 19.28 -3.03
C GLN A 92 26.86 18.56 -1.83
N ALA A 93 26.27 18.69 -0.65
CA ALA A 93 26.79 18.08 0.57
C ALA A 93 26.67 16.54 0.56
N LYS A 94 25.54 16.00 0.09
CA LYS A 94 25.25 14.56 0.12
C LYS A 94 25.84 13.80 -1.08
N TYR A 95 25.77 14.39 -2.27
CA TYR A 95 26.10 13.72 -3.55
C TYR A 95 27.25 14.37 -4.31
N GLY A 96 27.77 15.52 -3.85
CA GLY A 96 28.75 16.30 -4.61
C GLY A 96 28.15 16.99 -5.85
N ILE A 97 26.82 17.01 -5.99
CA ILE A 97 26.10 17.48 -7.18
C ILE A 97 25.05 18.52 -6.78
N SER A 98 25.17 19.73 -7.32
CA SER A 98 24.23 20.85 -7.11
C SER A 98 23.38 21.19 -8.35
N ASN A 99 23.78 20.73 -9.54
CA ASN A 99 22.98 20.84 -10.76
C ASN A 99 22.45 19.46 -11.19
N TYR A 100 21.13 19.32 -11.30
CA TYR A 100 20.46 18.06 -11.60
C TYR A 100 20.18 17.82 -13.09
N ASP A 101 20.44 18.76 -14.00
CA ASP A 101 20.04 18.69 -15.42
C ASP A 101 20.57 17.45 -16.16
N ASN A 102 21.78 17.01 -15.77
CA ASN A 102 22.53 15.95 -16.44
C ASN A 102 22.76 14.74 -15.56
N ILE A 103 21.95 14.53 -14.52
CA ILE A 103 22.08 13.32 -13.71
C ILE A 103 21.70 12.07 -14.54
N VAL A 104 22.29 10.96 -14.11
CA VAL A 104 21.91 9.61 -14.52
C VAL A 104 20.91 9.09 -13.50
N LEU A 105 19.83 8.45 -13.97
CA LEU A 105 18.85 7.84 -13.08
C LEU A 105 19.51 6.67 -12.33
N PRO A 106 19.32 6.56 -11.01
CA PRO A 106 19.91 5.47 -10.25
C PRO A 106 19.22 4.15 -10.56
N GLN A 107 20.00 3.09 -10.71
CA GLN A 107 19.55 1.77 -11.16
C GLN A 107 19.56 0.75 -10.03
N GLN A 108 20.41 0.97 -9.03
CA GLN A 108 20.56 0.08 -7.89
C GLN A 108 20.88 0.84 -6.62
N ARG A 109 20.72 0.14 -5.49
CA ARG A 109 21.09 0.65 -4.17
C ARG A 109 22.56 1.08 -4.14
N GLY A 110 22.80 2.27 -3.60
CA GLY A 110 24.13 2.88 -3.51
C GLY A 110 24.44 3.88 -4.63
N ASP A 111 23.68 3.88 -5.73
CA ASP A 111 23.78 4.92 -6.74
C ASP A 111 23.39 6.29 -6.18
N ASN A 112 23.95 7.36 -6.76
CA ASN A 112 23.58 8.73 -6.39
C ASN A 112 22.07 8.96 -6.55
N PHE A 113 21.45 9.61 -5.57
CA PHE A 113 20.01 9.87 -5.53
C PHE A 113 19.10 8.64 -5.41
N TRP A 114 19.62 7.46 -5.05
CA TRP A 114 18.81 6.23 -4.93
C TRP A 114 17.59 6.39 -4.01
N MET A 115 17.78 6.97 -2.82
CA MET A 115 16.65 7.21 -1.90
C MET A 115 15.59 8.13 -2.51
N GLU A 116 16.02 9.25 -3.10
CA GLU A 116 15.12 10.21 -3.73
C GLU A 116 14.37 9.57 -4.91
N TRP A 117 15.02 8.64 -5.63
CA TRP A 117 14.41 7.87 -6.71
C TRP A 117 13.30 6.93 -6.22
N VAL A 118 13.56 6.15 -5.17
CA VAL A 118 12.54 5.27 -4.58
C VAL A 118 11.33 6.09 -4.09
N ILE A 119 11.57 7.20 -3.39
CA ILE A 119 10.50 8.10 -2.92
C ILE A 119 9.74 8.73 -4.09
N TYR A 120 10.46 9.19 -5.12
CA TYR A 120 9.88 9.77 -6.32
C TYR A 120 8.94 8.79 -7.03
N ARG A 121 9.34 7.53 -7.18
CA ARG A 121 8.51 6.51 -7.84
C ARG A 121 7.18 6.35 -7.13
N GLY A 122 7.16 6.28 -5.79
CA GLY A 122 5.91 6.26 -5.01
C GLY A 122 5.07 7.52 -5.21
N SER A 123 5.72 8.68 -5.27
CA SER A 123 5.03 9.96 -5.56
C SER A 123 4.43 9.99 -6.96
N ALA A 124 5.10 9.41 -7.97
CA ALA A 124 4.59 9.36 -9.34
C ALA A 124 3.30 8.53 -9.43
N VAL A 125 3.23 7.39 -8.72
CA VAL A 125 2.01 6.59 -8.61
C VAL A 125 0.89 7.39 -7.93
N ALA A 126 1.16 8.03 -6.79
CA ALA A 126 0.15 8.82 -6.09
C ALA A 126 -0.39 10.00 -6.92
N ARG A 127 0.49 10.72 -7.66
CA ARG A 127 0.06 11.78 -8.59
C ARG A 127 -0.80 11.23 -9.72
N PHE A 128 -0.48 10.04 -10.22
CA PHE A 128 -1.27 9.39 -11.25
C PHE A 128 -2.68 9.07 -10.74
N HIS A 129 -2.81 8.55 -9.51
CA HIS A 129 -4.09 8.28 -8.87
C HIS A 129 -4.92 9.54 -8.65
N ASP A 130 -4.31 10.59 -8.09
CA ASP A 130 -4.98 11.88 -7.89
C ASP A 130 -5.52 12.46 -9.21
N ARG A 131 -4.73 12.32 -10.29
CA ARG A 131 -5.13 12.74 -11.63
C ARG A 131 -6.32 11.95 -12.16
N LEU A 132 -6.31 10.62 -12.04
CA LEU A 132 -7.43 9.78 -12.46
C LEU A 132 -8.71 10.11 -11.68
N ARG A 133 -8.60 10.28 -10.35
CA ARG A 133 -9.71 10.70 -9.48
C ARG A 133 -10.28 12.05 -9.92
N THR A 134 -9.39 13.01 -10.16
CA THR A 134 -9.77 14.36 -10.59
C THR A 134 -10.53 14.34 -11.92
N VAL A 135 -10.07 13.55 -12.89
CA VAL A 135 -10.75 13.40 -14.19
C VAL A 135 -12.11 12.72 -14.01
N ALA A 136 -12.18 11.62 -13.26
CA ALA A 136 -13.44 10.90 -13.03
C ALA A 136 -14.50 11.80 -12.37
N ARG A 137 -14.08 12.63 -11.41
CA ARG A 137 -14.95 13.54 -10.65
C ARG A 137 -15.54 14.70 -11.43
N GLN A 138 -15.04 14.96 -12.64
CA GLN A 138 -15.71 15.87 -13.57
C GLN A 138 -17.04 15.32 -14.08
N TYR A 139 -17.23 13.98 -14.06
CA TYR A 139 -18.40 13.28 -14.59
C TYR A 139 -19.25 12.65 -13.48
N ASN A 140 -18.62 12.14 -12.42
CA ASN A 140 -19.30 11.70 -11.19
C ASN A 140 -18.58 12.30 -9.97
N PRO A 141 -19.12 13.36 -9.32
CA PRO A 141 -18.49 14.01 -8.17
C PRO A 141 -18.19 13.10 -6.97
N HIS A 142 -18.87 11.95 -6.90
CA HIS A 142 -18.71 10.94 -5.85
C HIS A 142 -17.87 9.75 -6.29
N PHE A 143 -17.28 9.78 -7.49
CA PHE A 143 -16.46 8.69 -7.99
C PHE A 143 -15.30 8.41 -7.02
N MET A 144 -15.19 7.15 -6.63
CA MET A 144 -14.17 6.63 -5.73
C MET A 144 -13.03 6.00 -6.51
N ILE A 145 -11.79 6.27 -6.10
CA ILE A 145 -10.62 5.54 -6.57
C ILE A 145 -9.92 4.82 -5.44
N SER A 146 -9.32 3.67 -5.73
CA SER A 146 -8.34 3.01 -4.87
C SER A 146 -7.30 2.31 -5.71
N GLY A 147 -6.08 2.22 -5.21
CA GLY A 147 -5.08 1.29 -5.70
C GLY A 147 -5.18 -0.09 -5.09
N ASN A 148 -4.81 -1.11 -5.87
CA ASN A 148 -4.49 -2.43 -5.32
C ASN A 148 -3.07 -2.40 -4.70
N VAL A 149 -3.01 -2.30 -3.37
CA VAL A 149 -1.75 -2.39 -2.63
C VAL A 149 -1.62 -3.73 -1.91
N PHE A 150 -0.70 -4.56 -2.38
CA PHE A 150 -0.34 -5.81 -1.69
C PHE A 150 0.21 -5.47 -0.29
N GLY A 151 -0.55 -5.76 0.77
CA GLY A 151 -0.28 -5.27 2.12
C GLY A 151 0.00 -6.37 3.13
N GLY A 152 0.62 -7.49 2.76
CA GLY A 152 1.06 -8.46 3.77
C GLY A 152 2.08 -7.85 4.76
N PHE A 153 2.86 -8.67 5.47
CA PHE A 153 4.05 -8.18 6.19
C PHE A 153 5.11 -7.50 5.28
N GLY A 154 4.86 -7.42 3.97
CA GLY A 154 5.68 -6.80 2.94
C GLY A 154 5.39 -5.33 2.61
N TYR A 155 4.71 -4.53 3.46
CA TYR A 155 4.48 -3.10 3.18
C TYR A 155 5.75 -2.32 2.82
N GLY A 156 6.82 -2.56 3.57
CA GLY A 156 8.12 -1.97 3.27
C GLY A 156 8.63 -2.38 1.88
N PRO A 157 8.83 -3.69 1.62
CA PRO A 157 9.27 -4.17 0.31
C PRO A 157 8.41 -3.67 -0.86
N ILE A 158 7.08 -3.64 -0.70
CA ILE A 158 6.16 -3.16 -1.74
C ILE A 158 6.32 -1.65 -1.99
N ALA A 159 6.45 -0.85 -0.93
CA ALA A 159 6.72 0.58 -1.08
C ALA A 159 8.11 0.83 -1.72
N TYR A 160 9.11 0.00 -1.39
CA TYR A 160 10.49 0.16 -1.84
C TYR A 160 10.72 -0.33 -3.27
N ASP A 161 10.40 -1.60 -3.54
CA ASP A 161 10.67 -2.24 -4.83
C ASP A 161 9.61 -1.84 -5.87
N ALA A 162 8.36 -1.83 -5.44
CA ALA A 162 7.19 -1.73 -6.30
C ALA A 162 6.56 -0.32 -6.33
N ALA A 163 7.14 0.66 -5.62
CA ALA A 163 6.60 2.02 -5.52
C ALA A 163 5.17 2.11 -4.94
N GLY A 164 4.70 1.05 -4.25
CA GLY A 164 3.40 0.99 -3.59
C GLY A 164 3.40 1.69 -2.26
N ASN A 165 3.60 3.01 -2.25
CA ASN A 165 3.67 3.75 -0.99
C ASN A 165 2.26 4.03 -0.46
N MET A 166 1.81 3.21 0.50
CA MET A 166 0.46 3.30 1.08
C MET A 166 0.19 4.61 1.83
N GLU A 167 1.21 5.24 2.43
CA GLU A 167 1.04 6.56 3.06
C GLU A 167 0.75 7.63 1.99
N MET A 168 1.47 7.61 0.87
CA MET A 168 1.23 8.56 -0.22
C MET A 168 -0.11 8.30 -0.93
N LEU A 169 -0.41 7.03 -1.23
CA LEU A 169 -1.70 6.64 -1.82
C LEU A 169 -2.85 6.96 -0.88
N GLY A 170 -2.65 6.74 0.42
CA GLY A 170 -3.58 7.09 1.47
C GLY A 170 -3.89 8.58 1.56
N ARG A 171 -3.18 9.49 0.90
CA ARG A 171 -3.57 10.91 0.76
C ARG A 171 -4.54 11.15 -0.41
N VAL A 172 -4.44 10.36 -1.47
CA VAL A 172 -5.10 10.62 -2.76
C VAL A 172 -6.24 9.65 -3.07
N ASP A 173 -6.17 8.40 -2.62
CA ASP A 173 -7.22 7.41 -2.84
C ASP A 173 -8.38 7.63 -1.88
N ASP A 174 -9.58 7.20 -2.23
CA ASP A 174 -10.77 7.37 -1.39
C ASP A 174 -10.88 6.29 -0.31
N PHE A 175 -10.22 5.16 -0.52
CA PHE A 175 -10.01 4.08 0.42
C PHE A 175 -8.69 3.38 0.08
N ILE A 176 -8.15 2.62 1.02
CA ILE A 176 -7.02 1.72 0.72
C ILE A 176 -7.59 0.32 0.49
N TYR A 177 -7.24 -0.30 -0.63
CA TYR A 177 -7.57 -1.69 -0.92
C TYR A 177 -6.33 -2.56 -0.79
N SER A 178 -6.40 -3.66 -0.03
CA SER A 178 -5.26 -4.53 0.19
C SER A 178 -5.54 -6.02 0.09
N GLU A 179 -4.66 -6.73 -0.61
CA GLU A 179 -4.69 -8.20 -0.79
C GLU A 179 -3.85 -8.96 0.23
N MET A 180 -3.72 -8.38 1.43
CA MET A 180 -2.77 -8.86 2.44
C MET A 180 -3.02 -10.26 3.01
N GLN A 181 -4.20 -10.84 2.77
CA GLN A 181 -4.65 -12.11 3.35
C GLN A 181 -4.88 -13.20 2.28
N GLU A 182 -4.10 -13.19 1.20
CA GLU A 182 -4.31 -14.04 0.01
C GLU A 182 -4.19 -15.55 0.25
N PHE A 183 -3.41 -16.00 1.25
CA PHE A 183 -3.11 -17.41 1.48
C PHE A 183 -3.55 -17.92 2.87
N LEU A 184 -3.79 -19.23 3.04
CA LEU A 184 -4.10 -19.83 4.36
C LEU A 184 -3.06 -19.48 5.43
N ASP A 185 -1.78 -19.45 5.06
CA ASP A 185 -0.70 -19.13 5.99
C ASP A 185 -0.69 -17.66 6.42
N SER A 186 -1.37 -16.79 5.67
CA SER A 186 -1.56 -15.38 6.03
C SER A 186 -2.79 -15.15 6.91
N ALA A 187 -3.64 -16.14 7.11
CA ALA A 187 -4.79 -16.00 8.00
C ALA A 187 -4.39 -16.04 9.49
N PRO A 188 -5.14 -15.36 10.38
CA PRO A 188 -4.90 -15.41 11.82
C PRO A 188 -5.04 -16.85 12.33
N ARG A 189 -3.98 -17.38 12.94
CA ARG A 189 -3.93 -18.77 13.40
C ARG A 189 -2.97 -18.94 14.58
N LYS A 190 -2.78 -20.19 15.02
CA LYS A 190 -1.63 -20.57 15.84
C LYS A 190 -0.73 -21.52 15.04
N THR A 191 0.57 -21.48 15.27
CA THR A 191 1.50 -22.52 14.81
C THR A 191 1.33 -23.78 15.67
N GLU A 192 2.00 -24.88 15.28
CA GLU A 192 2.02 -26.10 16.07
C GLU A 192 2.62 -25.89 17.48
N GLU A 193 3.57 -24.96 17.60
CA GLU A 193 4.18 -24.53 18.87
C GLU A 193 3.28 -23.57 19.67
N GLY A 194 2.08 -23.28 19.18
CA GLY A 194 1.13 -22.37 19.82
C GLY A 194 1.41 -20.89 19.61
N VAL A 195 2.38 -20.53 18.75
CA VAL A 195 2.69 -19.13 18.44
C VAL A 195 1.53 -18.53 17.64
N ARG A 196 0.95 -17.43 18.15
CA ARG A 196 -0.12 -16.72 17.43
C ARG A 196 0.44 -16.07 16.17
N ILE A 197 -0.27 -16.20 15.06
CA ILE A 197 -0.11 -15.44 13.83
C ILE A 197 -1.31 -14.47 13.75
N THR A 198 -1.04 -13.20 13.49
CA THR A 198 -2.04 -12.12 13.47
C THR A 198 -1.65 -11.07 12.44
N ASN A 199 -2.64 -10.49 11.79
CA ASN A 199 -2.49 -9.37 10.87
C ASN A 199 -2.70 -8.01 11.55
N SER A 200 -2.99 -7.97 12.86
CA SER A 200 -3.30 -6.73 13.58
C SER A 200 -2.27 -5.60 13.37
N PRO A 201 -0.95 -5.81 13.42
CA PRO A 201 0.02 -4.74 13.16
C PRO A 201 -0.12 -4.13 11.76
N ALA A 202 -0.30 -4.99 10.75
CA ALA A 202 -0.48 -4.59 9.36
C ALA A 202 -1.81 -3.85 9.14
N LEU A 203 -2.90 -4.35 9.70
CA LEU A 203 -4.21 -3.70 9.63
C LEU A 203 -4.21 -2.32 10.30
N LYS A 204 -3.57 -2.19 11.47
CA LYS A 204 -3.39 -0.89 12.14
C LYS A 204 -2.57 0.07 11.31
N PHE A 205 -1.52 -0.40 10.66
CA PHE A 205 -0.72 0.41 9.75
C PHE A 205 -1.58 0.91 8.58
N LEU A 206 -2.38 0.06 7.95
CA LEU A 206 -3.27 0.48 6.87
C LEU A 206 -4.28 1.54 7.31
N ALA A 207 -4.91 1.35 8.47
CA ALA A 207 -5.85 2.31 9.03
C ALA A 207 -5.19 3.67 9.35
N ALA A 208 -3.91 3.65 9.75
CA ALA A 208 -3.13 4.86 9.95
C ALA A 208 -2.74 5.52 8.62
N ALA A 209 -2.19 4.75 7.68
CA ALA A 209 -1.78 5.21 6.36
C ALA A 209 -2.95 5.73 5.52
N SER A 210 -4.18 5.26 5.75
CA SER A 210 -5.39 5.78 5.09
C SER A 210 -5.87 7.12 5.65
N HIS A 211 -5.25 7.63 6.72
CA HIS A 211 -5.67 8.82 7.46
C HIS A 211 -7.14 8.76 7.90
N GLY A 212 -7.59 7.58 8.35
CA GLY A 212 -8.95 7.34 8.80
C GLY A 212 -9.97 7.17 7.68
N LYS A 213 -9.53 7.07 6.42
CA LYS A 213 -10.37 6.60 5.31
C LYS A 213 -10.56 5.08 5.39
N PRO A 214 -11.62 4.53 4.76
CA PRO A 214 -11.85 3.10 4.78
C PRO A 214 -10.64 2.31 4.27
N THR A 215 -10.36 1.19 4.94
CA THR A 215 -9.44 0.16 4.45
C THR A 215 -10.26 -1.07 4.10
N ILE A 216 -10.15 -1.56 2.88
CA ILE A 216 -10.79 -2.79 2.41
C ILE A 216 -9.71 -3.84 2.24
N VAL A 217 -9.75 -4.86 3.08
CA VAL A 217 -8.93 -6.06 2.91
C VAL A 217 -9.71 -7.02 2.05
N TYR A 218 -9.25 -7.21 0.83
CA TYR A 218 -9.78 -8.21 -0.06
C TYR A 218 -8.87 -9.41 -0.01
N ALA A 219 -9.30 -10.50 0.62
CA ALA A 219 -8.70 -11.79 0.32
C ALA A 219 -9.47 -12.93 0.98
N THR A 220 -9.79 -13.94 0.16
CA THR A 220 -9.82 -15.35 0.54
C THR A 220 -10.06 -16.12 -0.75
N GLU A 221 -8.99 -16.31 -1.52
CA GLU A 221 -8.93 -17.54 -2.27
C GLU A 221 -8.33 -18.58 -1.32
N ILE A 222 -9.19 -19.33 -0.63
CA ILE A 222 -8.74 -20.59 -0.04
C ILE A 222 -8.64 -21.55 -1.23
N THR A 223 -7.67 -21.30 -2.11
CA THR A 223 -7.47 -22.03 -3.34
C THR A 223 -6.66 -23.27 -3.05
N PRO A 224 -7.15 -24.44 -3.46
CA PRO A 224 -6.31 -25.60 -3.61
C PRO A 224 -5.12 -25.32 -4.55
N PRO A 225 -3.98 -26.01 -4.37
CA PRO A 225 -3.85 -27.14 -3.49
C PRO A 225 -3.24 -26.71 -2.16
N ILE A 226 -4.08 -26.50 -1.16
CA ILE A 226 -3.64 -26.69 0.22
C ILE A 226 -3.76 -28.19 0.42
N PHE A 227 -2.65 -28.91 0.46
CA PHE A 227 -2.68 -30.31 0.85
C PHE A 227 -2.35 -30.43 2.34
N PRO A 228 -3.25 -30.98 3.17
CA PRO A 228 -4.61 -31.42 2.88
C PRO A 228 -5.62 -30.26 2.79
N ASP A 229 -6.69 -30.45 2.01
CA ASP A 229 -7.75 -29.44 1.84
C ASP A 229 -8.39 -29.13 3.21
N PRO A 230 -8.48 -27.85 3.61
CA PRO A 230 -9.16 -27.48 4.85
C PRO A 230 -10.63 -27.88 4.81
N SER A 231 -11.14 -28.47 5.90
CA SER A 231 -12.58 -28.77 6.03
C SER A 231 -13.43 -27.49 5.98
N GLU A 232 -14.69 -27.59 5.54
CA GLU A 232 -15.67 -26.48 5.58
C GLU A 232 -15.77 -25.80 6.96
N LYS A 233 -15.67 -26.59 8.04
CA LYS A 233 -15.65 -26.05 9.40
C LYS A 233 -14.43 -25.15 9.65
N CYS A 234 -13.27 -25.54 9.11
CA CYS A 234 -12.04 -24.76 9.18
C CYS A 234 -12.20 -23.46 8.38
N LEU A 235 -12.64 -23.56 7.11
CA LEU A 235 -12.91 -22.40 6.25
C LEU A 235 -13.85 -21.39 6.92
N SER A 236 -14.95 -21.88 7.48
CA SER A 236 -15.95 -21.08 8.19
C SER A 236 -15.38 -20.38 9.43
N ALA A 237 -14.61 -21.08 10.27
CA ALA A 237 -13.96 -20.49 11.44
C ALA A 237 -12.86 -19.48 11.06
N MET A 238 -12.13 -19.75 9.96
CA MET A 238 -11.11 -18.86 9.43
C MET A 238 -11.72 -17.57 8.89
N ALA A 239 -12.84 -17.64 8.18
CA ALA A 239 -13.55 -16.45 7.73
C ALA A 239 -14.01 -15.59 8.92
N GLN A 240 -14.56 -16.22 9.97
CA GLN A 240 -14.97 -15.51 11.19
C GLN A 240 -13.81 -14.73 11.83
N ILE A 241 -12.65 -15.37 12.03
CA ILE A 241 -11.53 -14.73 12.69
C ILE A 241 -10.88 -13.65 11.82
N ASN A 242 -10.85 -13.79 10.49
CA ASN A 242 -10.37 -12.76 9.58
C ASN A 242 -11.28 -11.52 9.63
N ILE A 243 -12.60 -11.70 9.51
CA ILE A 243 -13.56 -10.59 9.60
C ILE A 243 -13.45 -9.91 10.96
N ALA A 244 -13.43 -10.68 12.05
CA ALA A 244 -13.33 -10.12 13.39
C ALA A 244 -12.01 -9.35 13.61
N GLU A 245 -10.89 -9.86 13.12
CA GLU A 245 -9.59 -9.18 13.25
C GLU A 245 -9.52 -7.91 12.38
N ALA A 246 -10.03 -7.95 11.14
CA ALA A 246 -10.09 -6.78 10.27
C ALA A 246 -10.92 -5.65 10.91
N GLU A 247 -12.16 -5.95 11.31
CA GLU A 247 -13.08 -4.96 11.89
C GLU A 247 -12.54 -4.38 13.20
N ALA A 248 -11.93 -5.22 14.06
CA ALA A 248 -11.29 -4.76 15.30
C ALA A 248 -10.10 -3.81 15.07
N ASN A 249 -9.53 -3.80 13.86
CA ASN A 249 -8.45 -2.90 13.46
C ASN A 249 -8.91 -1.89 12.39
N HIS A 250 -10.23 -1.63 12.30
CA HIS A 250 -10.82 -0.59 11.45
C HIS A 250 -10.66 -0.82 9.95
N ALA A 251 -10.60 -2.09 9.55
CA ALA A 251 -10.61 -2.53 8.17
C ALA A 251 -11.85 -3.39 7.89
N ILE A 252 -12.32 -3.36 6.66
CA ILE A 252 -13.43 -4.17 6.18
C ILE A 252 -12.86 -5.37 5.45
N PHE A 253 -13.28 -6.57 5.83
CA PHE A 253 -12.88 -7.79 5.13
C PHE A 253 -13.90 -8.13 4.04
N ARG A 254 -13.41 -8.47 2.84
CA ARG A 254 -14.23 -8.91 1.71
C ARG A 254 -13.78 -10.28 1.20
N GLU A 255 -14.73 -11.21 1.18
CA GLU A 255 -14.53 -12.57 0.63
C GLU A 255 -14.46 -12.53 -0.92
N LYS A 256 -13.58 -13.36 -1.50
CA LYS A 256 -13.43 -13.53 -2.97
C LYS A 256 -14.40 -14.57 -3.57
N ARG A 257 -14.91 -15.50 -2.77
CA ARG A 257 -15.78 -16.64 -3.19
C ARG A 257 -17.14 -16.61 -2.51
N GLU A 258 -17.92 -17.68 -2.68
CA GLU A 258 -19.15 -17.92 -1.95
C GLU A 258 -18.92 -17.75 -0.44
N THR A 259 -19.79 -16.97 0.20
CA THR A 259 -19.69 -16.61 1.60
C THR A 259 -19.90 -17.84 2.48
N PRO A 260 -18.89 -18.31 3.24
CA PRO A 260 -19.06 -19.47 4.11
C PRO A 260 -20.02 -19.12 5.27
N PRO A 261 -20.69 -20.11 5.89
CA PRO A 261 -21.68 -19.85 6.95
C PRO A 261 -21.13 -18.98 8.11
N GLY A 262 -19.84 -19.12 8.41
CA GLY A 262 -19.19 -18.32 9.45
C GLY A 262 -19.04 -16.85 9.07
N ALA A 263 -18.73 -16.55 7.80
CA ALA A 263 -18.74 -15.18 7.31
C ALA A 263 -20.14 -14.59 7.34
N THR A 264 -21.16 -15.36 6.92
CA THR A 264 -22.57 -14.93 6.99
C THR A 264 -22.96 -14.52 8.41
N ALA A 265 -22.65 -15.34 9.41
CA ALA A 265 -22.95 -15.03 10.81
C ALA A 265 -22.24 -13.75 11.29
N MET A 266 -20.99 -13.52 10.88
CA MET A 266 -20.28 -12.28 11.20
C MET A 266 -20.90 -11.06 10.52
N TYR A 267 -21.24 -11.15 9.23
CA TYR A 267 -21.88 -10.03 8.53
C TYR A 267 -23.27 -9.72 9.08
N GLU A 268 -24.05 -10.73 9.49
CA GLU A 268 -25.31 -10.52 10.21
C GLU A 268 -25.10 -9.82 11.55
N PHE A 269 -24.07 -10.23 12.32
CA PHE A 269 -23.68 -9.56 13.55
C PHE A 269 -23.31 -8.10 13.30
N LEU A 270 -22.45 -7.81 12.31
CA LEU A 270 -22.02 -6.45 11.97
C LEU A 270 -23.21 -5.61 11.49
N ALA A 271 -24.11 -6.17 10.67
CA ALA A 271 -25.30 -5.49 10.19
C ALA A 271 -26.26 -5.13 11.33
N ALA A 272 -26.46 -6.04 12.30
CA ALA A 272 -27.30 -5.80 13.48
C ALA A 272 -26.75 -4.67 14.37
N HIS A 273 -25.43 -4.47 14.38
CA HIS A 273 -24.75 -3.43 15.18
C HIS A 273 -24.29 -2.23 14.34
N ARG A 274 -24.80 -2.07 13.11
CA ARG A 274 -24.40 -1.00 12.19
C ARG A 274 -24.50 0.39 12.82
N GLY A 275 -25.51 0.63 13.65
CA GLY A 275 -25.73 1.92 14.33
C GLY A 275 -24.58 2.31 15.26
N ASP A 276 -23.90 1.33 15.86
CA ASP A 276 -22.78 1.55 16.77
C ASP A 276 -21.42 1.55 16.04
N LEU A 277 -21.33 0.83 14.91
CA LEU A 277 -20.09 0.66 14.16
C LEU A 277 -19.82 1.79 13.16
N VAL A 278 -20.87 2.34 12.52
CA VAL A 278 -20.70 3.41 11.52
C VAL A 278 -20.21 4.69 12.20
N GLY A 279 -19.03 5.15 11.77
CA GLY A 279 -18.39 6.36 12.33
C GLY A 279 -17.57 6.09 13.60
N ALA A 280 -17.52 4.85 14.08
CA ALA A 280 -16.58 4.46 15.13
C ALA A 280 -15.15 4.76 14.67
N LYS A 281 -14.30 5.18 15.60
CA LYS A 281 -12.88 5.48 15.36
C LYS A 281 -12.01 4.63 16.27
N PRO A 282 -10.82 4.19 15.80
CA PRO A 282 -9.82 3.59 16.68
C PRO A 282 -9.49 4.56 17.82
N TYR A 283 -9.54 4.07 19.06
CA TYR A 283 -9.18 4.86 20.23
C TYR A 283 -8.21 4.07 21.12
N SER A 284 -7.09 4.72 21.43
CA SER A 284 -6.19 4.32 22.50
C SER A 284 -5.41 5.55 22.99
N ASN A 285 -5.00 5.52 24.26
CA ASN A 285 -4.06 6.48 24.83
C ASN A 285 -2.59 6.13 24.51
N VAL A 286 -2.34 5.00 23.84
CA VAL A 286 -1.01 4.59 23.37
C VAL A 286 -0.98 4.60 21.84
N ALA A 287 0.01 5.27 21.27
CA ALA A 287 0.32 5.25 19.85
C ALA A 287 1.68 4.59 19.58
N VAL A 288 1.81 3.90 18.46
CA VAL A 288 3.08 3.45 17.90
C VAL A 288 3.31 4.16 16.58
N LEU A 289 4.41 4.90 16.46
CA LEU A 289 4.75 5.55 15.19
C LEU A 289 5.31 4.51 14.20
N ALA A 290 4.72 4.47 13.02
CA ALA A 290 5.23 3.77 11.85
C ALA A 290 5.71 4.81 10.82
N SER A 291 6.87 4.56 10.19
CA SER A 291 7.42 5.40 9.14
C SER A 291 7.82 4.52 7.96
N LEU A 292 7.14 4.66 6.82
CA LEU A 292 7.63 4.11 5.56
C LEU A 292 8.90 4.83 5.10
N ARG A 293 9.09 6.12 5.41
CA ARG A 293 10.29 6.86 4.95
C ARG A 293 11.59 6.22 5.45
N GLN A 294 11.61 5.69 6.66
CA GLN A 294 12.76 4.93 7.15
C GLN A 294 13.03 3.69 6.33
N TYR A 295 11.97 2.95 6.02
CA TYR A 295 12.09 1.78 5.17
C TYR A 295 12.66 2.18 3.80
N LEU A 296 12.16 3.27 3.20
CA LEU A 296 12.66 3.81 1.93
C LEU A 296 14.10 4.35 1.99
N ALA A 297 14.60 4.62 3.20
CA ALA A 297 15.97 5.05 3.45
C ALA A 297 16.92 3.89 3.79
N ASP A 298 16.50 2.64 3.54
CA ASP A 298 17.24 1.43 3.90
C ASP A 298 17.48 1.22 5.40
N GLU A 299 16.65 1.83 6.26
CA GLU A 299 16.71 1.66 7.71
C GLU A 299 15.75 0.56 8.20
N LEU A 300 16.07 -0.02 9.36
CA LEU A 300 15.17 -0.96 10.02
C LEU A 300 13.95 -0.23 10.57
N SER A 301 12.77 -0.86 10.47
CA SER A 301 11.54 -0.39 11.09
C SER A 301 11.02 -1.44 12.07
N PHE A 302 10.77 -1.04 13.31
CA PHE A 302 10.30 -1.96 14.37
C PHE A 302 8.87 -1.68 14.82
N ALA A 303 8.13 -0.82 14.12
CA ALA A 303 6.74 -0.49 14.45
C ALA A 303 5.84 -1.73 14.53
N PHE A 304 6.01 -2.67 13.61
CA PHE A 304 5.18 -3.88 13.55
C PHE A 304 5.53 -4.85 14.68
N SER A 305 6.82 -5.03 14.97
CA SER A 305 7.28 -5.84 16.11
C SER A 305 6.83 -5.24 17.44
N ALA A 306 6.91 -3.91 17.59
CA ALA A 306 6.41 -3.19 18.75
C ALA A 306 4.90 -3.40 18.95
N SER A 307 4.12 -3.15 17.88
CA SER A 307 2.68 -3.38 17.89
C SER A 307 2.32 -4.83 18.21
N ARG A 308 3.11 -5.78 17.72
CA ARG A 308 2.91 -7.20 18.03
C ARG A 308 3.10 -7.50 19.51
N VAL A 309 4.20 -7.02 20.11
CA VAL A 309 4.48 -7.19 21.55
C VAL A 309 3.37 -6.59 22.40
N LEU A 310 2.89 -5.38 22.07
CA LEU A 310 1.79 -4.73 22.77
C LEU A 310 0.49 -5.53 22.64
N THR A 311 0.17 -6.03 21.45
CA THR A 311 -1.02 -6.85 21.18
C THR A 311 -1.00 -8.14 22.00
N ASP A 312 0.14 -8.84 22.06
CA ASP A 312 0.28 -10.09 22.82
C ASP A 312 0.20 -9.87 24.35
N ARG A 313 0.44 -8.65 24.82
CA ARG A 313 0.28 -8.25 26.22
C ARG A 313 -1.10 -7.66 26.54
N GLY A 314 -2.02 -7.64 25.58
CA GLY A 314 -3.36 -7.07 25.76
C GLY A 314 -3.36 -5.54 25.91
N ILE A 315 -2.31 -4.85 25.46
CA ILE A 315 -2.21 -3.40 25.52
C ILE A 315 -2.86 -2.81 24.26
N SER A 316 -4.01 -2.16 24.42
CA SER A 316 -4.67 -1.43 23.33
C SER A 316 -3.77 -0.30 22.83
N HIS A 317 -3.62 -0.16 21.52
CA HIS A 317 -2.84 0.89 20.89
C HIS A 317 -3.30 1.09 19.45
N VAL A 318 -3.08 2.29 18.95
CA VAL A 318 -3.20 2.61 17.52
C VAL A 318 -1.82 2.74 16.91
N MET A 319 -1.72 2.60 15.58
CA MET A 319 -0.58 3.12 14.85
C MET A 319 -0.86 4.53 14.39
N ILE A 320 0.19 5.32 14.26
CA ILE A 320 0.19 6.63 13.61
C ILE A 320 1.31 6.65 12.57
N VAL A 321 1.15 7.45 11.53
CA VAL A 321 2.19 7.68 10.49
C VAL A 321 2.83 9.05 10.68
N GLU A 322 3.90 9.35 9.93
CA GLU A 322 4.63 10.62 10.10
C GLU A 322 3.74 11.85 9.93
N ASP A 323 2.77 11.82 9.02
CA ASP A 323 1.84 12.94 8.82
C ASP A 323 0.97 13.24 10.04
N ASP A 324 0.67 12.22 10.85
CA ASP A 324 -0.12 12.39 12.07
C ASP A 324 0.66 13.18 13.13
N LEU A 325 2.00 13.25 13.02
CA LEU A 325 2.83 14.06 13.92
C LEU A 325 2.61 15.56 13.74
N LEU A 326 2.06 15.97 12.59
CA LEU A 326 1.70 17.36 12.32
C LEU A 326 0.29 17.70 12.82
N SER A 327 -0.47 16.70 13.31
CA SER A 327 -1.83 16.89 13.80
C SER A 327 -1.85 17.57 15.17
N ALA A 328 -2.83 18.46 15.38
CA ALA A 328 -3.11 19.05 16.69
C ALA A 328 -3.63 18.01 17.72
N ASP A 329 -3.98 16.79 17.29
CA ASP A 329 -4.60 15.75 18.12
C ASP A 329 -3.60 14.86 18.88
N LEU A 330 -2.29 15.11 18.80
CA LEU A 330 -1.28 14.31 19.52
C LEU A 330 -1.47 14.33 21.04
N GLY A 331 -2.06 15.39 21.58
CA GLY A 331 -2.32 15.54 23.02
C GLY A 331 -3.28 14.50 23.62
N ARG A 332 -3.96 13.69 22.78
CA ARG A 332 -4.81 12.60 23.24
C ARG A 332 -4.05 11.37 23.75
N PHE A 333 -2.75 11.28 23.43
CA PHE A 333 -1.93 10.12 23.79
C PHE A 333 -1.18 10.36 25.09
N ASP A 334 -1.33 9.44 26.04
CA ASP A 334 -0.48 9.38 27.24
C ASP A 334 0.94 8.89 26.89
N LEU A 335 1.07 8.10 25.82
CA LEU A 335 2.34 7.58 25.33
C LEU A 335 2.35 7.49 23.80
N ILE A 336 3.37 8.08 23.18
CA ILE A 336 3.75 7.81 21.79
C ILE A 336 5.06 7.02 21.81
N TYR A 337 5.01 5.77 21.37
CA TYR A 337 6.16 4.90 21.26
C TYR A 337 6.84 5.07 19.89
N LEU A 338 8.14 5.36 19.91
CA LEU A 338 8.99 5.57 18.74
C LEU A 338 9.99 4.40 18.61
N PRO A 339 9.60 3.28 17.98
CA PRO A 339 10.44 2.08 17.96
C PRO A 339 11.56 2.22 16.93
N TYR A 340 12.68 2.80 17.37
CA TYR A 340 13.87 3.15 16.58
C TYR A 340 13.52 4.07 15.40
N LEU A 341 13.79 5.37 15.57
CA LEU A 341 13.42 6.38 14.59
C LEU A 341 14.61 7.27 14.19
N PRO A 342 15.65 6.74 13.51
CA PRO A 342 16.87 7.50 13.19
C PRO A 342 16.64 8.61 12.16
N LEU A 343 15.59 8.49 11.35
CA LEU A 343 15.22 9.44 10.31
C LEU A 343 13.77 9.87 10.49
N LEU A 344 13.54 11.17 10.44
CA LEU A 344 12.21 11.76 10.45
C LEU A 344 12.12 12.79 9.33
N SER A 345 10.96 12.90 8.70
CA SER A 345 10.71 13.98 7.77
C SER A 345 10.95 15.35 8.40
N THR A 346 11.46 16.27 7.59
CA THR A 346 11.71 17.67 8.00
C THR A 346 10.50 18.57 7.76
N GLU A 347 9.34 17.98 7.42
CA GLU A 347 8.10 18.73 7.22
C GLU A 347 7.70 19.40 8.55
N LYS A 348 7.49 20.72 8.48
CA LYS A 348 7.20 21.59 9.62
C LYS A 348 5.72 21.90 9.71
#